data_AF-A0A1E8GSI7-F1
#
_entry.id   AF-A0A1E8GSI7-F1
#
_cell.length_a   1.000
_cell.length_b   1.000
_cell.length_c   1.000
_cell.angle_alpha   90.00
_cell.angle_beta   90.00
_cell.angle_gamma   90.00
#
_symmetry.space_group_name_H-M   'P 1'
#
loop_
_entity.id
_entity.type
_entity.pdbx_description
1 polymer ?
#
loop_
_entity_poly.entity_id
_entity_poly.type
_entity_poly.pdbx_seq_one_letter_code
_entity_poly.pdbx_strand_id
1 'polypeptide(L)'
;MKTIKKFFQNEVLSYLFFGVATTLIFFVIKMITYKMTNSGLWSDIIANTVAIVFAFVTNKLWVFNTKESSKSIWSEFVQFVSSRLVLMGLSALANWYFVDKNPQIITNSFGVSKDTAVAILTIVIQFLTIVINYLVSKFFVFRNKK
;
A
#
# COMPACT_ATOMS: atom_id res chain seq x y z
N MET A 1 19.51 -4.06 22.37
CA MET A 1 19.43 -2.75 21.66
C MET A 1 20.18 -2.69 20.32
N LYS A 2 21.23 -3.48 20.05
CA LYS A 2 21.95 -3.46 18.75
C LYS A 2 21.12 -3.98 17.55
N THR A 3 20.20 -4.91 17.78
CA THR A 3 19.40 -5.56 16.73
C THR A 3 18.33 -4.64 16.13
N ILE A 4 17.67 -3.82 16.96
CA ILE A 4 16.63 -2.86 16.52
C ILE A 4 17.26 -1.77 15.63
N LYS A 5 18.45 -1.27 15.98
CA LYS A 5 19.18 -0.31 15.12
C LYS A 5 19.53 -0.90 13.76
N LYS A 6 19.89 -2.19 13.68
CA LYS A 6 20.20 -2.88 12.41
C LYS A 6 18.94 -3.14 11.57
N PHE A 7 17.80 -3.36 12.21
CA PHE A 7 16.49 -3.50 11.55
C PHE A 7 16.08 -2.20 10.84
N PHE A 8 16.21 -1.05 11.52
CA PHE A 8 15.92 0.26 10.94
C PHE A 8 16.98 0.75 9.92
N GLN A 9 18.18 0.16 9.92
CA GLN A 9 19.20 0.41 8.89
C GLN A 9 18.86 -0.25 7.54
N ASN A 10 18.04 -1.30 7.55
CA ASN A 10 17.57 -1.95 6.33
C ASN A 10 16.33 -1.24 5.81
N GLU A 11 16.49 -0.46 4.74
CA GLU A 11 15.43 0.29 4.06
C GLU A 11 14.18 -0.56 3.80
N VAL A 12 14.35 -1.80 3.32
CA VAL A 12 13.25 -2.74 3.04
C VAL A 12 12.47 -3.11 4.31
N LEU A 13 13.15 -3.35 5.42
CA LEU A 13 12.51 -3.73 6.69
C LEU A 13 11.77 -2.55 7.31
N SER A 14 12.36 -1.35 7.28
CA SER A 14 11.68 -0.12 7.68
C SER A 14 10.45 0.13 6.82
N TYR A 15 10.54 -0.04 5.49
CA TYR A 15 9.41 0.11 4.58
C TYR A 15 8.28 -0.87 4.89
N LEU A 16 8.62 -2.15 5.11
CA LEU A 16 7.63 -3.17 5.47
C LEU A 16 6.97 -2.84 6.82
N PHE A 17 7.76 -2.42 7.82
CA PHE A 17 7.26 -2.04 9.14
C PHE A 17 6.26 -0.87 9.07
N PHE A 18 6.61 0.21 8.35
CA PHE A 18 5.68 1.33 8.14
C PHE A 18 4.49 0.94 7.26
N GLY A 19 4.65 -0.01 6.35
CA GLY A 19 3.55 -0.61 5.59
C GLY A 19 2.53 -1.29 6.50
N VAL A 20 2.99 -2.14 7.43
CA VAL A 20 2.11 -2.78 8.43
C VAL A 20 1.45 -1.73 9.35
N ALA A 21 2.22 -0.73 9.81
CA ALA A 21 1.68 0.36 10.62
C ALA A 21 0.60 1.16 9.87
N THR A 22 0.79 1.40 8.56
CA THR A 22 -0.20 2.06 7.70
C THR A 22 -1.50 1.27 7.64
N THR A 23 -1.43 -0.05 7.51
CA THR A 23 -2.62 -0.92 7.52
C THR A 23 -3.36 -0.87 8.85
N LEU A 24 -2.64 -0.83 9.98
CA LEU A 24 -3.25 -0.68 11.30
C LEU A 24 -3.96 0.67 11.45
N ILE A 25 -3.32 1.77 11.03
CA ILE A 25 -3.92 3.11 11.03
C ILE A 25 -5.17 3.15 10.15
N PHE A 26 -5.10 2.57 8.95
CA PHE A 26 -6.25 2.44 8.06
C PHE A 26 -7.43 1.76 8.78
N PHE A 27 -7.19 0.62 9.43
CA PHE A 27 -8.24 -0.12 10.12
C PHE A 27 -8.86 0.67 11.28
N VAL A 28 -8.02 1.33 12.09
CA VAL A 28 -8.46 2.16 13.22
C VAL A 28 -9.31 3.35 12.74
N ILE A 29 -8.82 4.10 11.76
CA ILE A 29 -9.54 5.27 11.21
C ILE A 29 -10.85 4.81 10.56
N LYS A 30 -10.84 3.72 9.78
CA LYS A 30 -12.04 3.18 9.15
C LYS A 30 -13.10 2.83 10.18
N MET A 31 -12.75 2.13 11.27
CA MET A 31 -13.70 1.79 12.32
C MET A 31 -14.30 3.02 13.01
N ILE A 32 -13.48 4.03 13.34
CA ILE A 32 -13.95 5.26 13.97
C ILE A 32 -14.90 6.00 13.02
N THR A 33 -14.48 6.24 11.78
CA THR A 33 -15.29 6.98 10.81
C THR A 33 -16.56 6.22 10.41
N TYR A 34 -16.51 4.89 10.35
CA TYR A 34 -17.70 4.08 10.07
C TYR A 34 -18.74 4.23 11.19
N LYS A 35 -18.32 4.18 12.46
CA LYS A 35 -19.22 4.41 13.60
C LYS A 35 -19.86 5.81 13.59
N MET A 36 -19.17 6.82 13.08
CA MET A 36 -19.69 8.19 13.02
C MET A 36 -20.60 8.45 11.82
N THR A 37 -20.28 7.84 10.66
CA THR A 37 -20.95 8.17 9.38
C THR A 37 -21.97 7.12 8.93
N ASN A 38 -21.93 5.91 9.49
CA ASN A 38 -22.67 4.71 9.03
C ASN A 38 -22.51 4.40 7.54
N SER A 39 -21.48 4.96 6.88
CA SER A 39 -21.24 4.77 5.46
C SER A 39 -19.92 4.06 5.23
N GLY A 40 -19.99 2.88 4.60
CA GLY A 40 -18.80 2.12 4.20
C GLY A 40 -17.92 2.88 3.21
N LEU A 41 -18.52 3.66 2.31
CA LEU A 41 -17.79 4.43 1.31
C LEU A 41 -17.03 5.61 1.93
N TRP A 42 -17.71 6.43 2.75
CA TRP A 42 -17.07 7.60 3.38
C TRP A 42 -15.98 7.18 4.37
N SER A 43 -16.22 6.13 5.15
CA SER A 43 -15.21 5.59 6.08
C SER A 43 -13.98 5.04 5.36
N ASP A 44 -14.16 4.40 4.20
CA ASP A 44 -13.03 3.87 3.42
C ASP A 44 -12.21 4.98 2.76
N ILE A 45 -12.86 6.01 2.19
CA ILE A 45 -12.18 7.16 1.60
C ILE A 45 -11.33 7.89 2.65
N ILE A 46 -11.92 8.24 3.78
CA ILE A 46 -11.23 8.98 4.85
C ILE A 46 -10.06 8.16 5.41
N ALA A 47 -10.27 6.87 5.65
CA ALA A 47 -9.22 5.98 6.14
C ALA A 47 -8.06 5.85 5.14
N ASN A 48 -8.35 5.69 3.85
CA ASN A 48 -7.32 5.65 2.81
C ASN A 48 -6.55 6.97 2.73
N THR A 49 -7.22 8.12 2.80
CA THR A 49 -6.55 9.43 2.78
C THR A 49 -5.55 9.55 3.93
N VAL A 50 -5.97 9.26 5.17
CA VAL A 50 -5.09 9.33 6.35
C VAL A 50 -3.93 8.34 6.24
N ALA A 51 -4.20 7.11 5.81
CA ALA A 51 -3.19 6.08 5.63
C ALA A 51 -2.13 6.47 4.58
N ILE A 52 -2.55 7.05 3.45
CA ILE A 52 -1.61 7.50 2.41
C ILE A 52 -0.72 8.64 2.91
N VAL A 53 -1.29 9.61 3.62
CA VAL A 53 -0.51 10.72 4.20
C VAL A 53 0.51 10.17 5.21
N PHE A 54 0.09 9.28 6.10
CA PHE A 54 0.99 8.65 7.07
C PHE A 54 2.10 7.86 6.38
N ALA A 55 1.78 7.05 5.38
CA ALA A 55 2.75 6.28 4.62
C ALA A 55 3.74 7.18 3.88
N PHE A 56 3.29 8.31 3.32
CA PHE A 56 4.18 9.27 2.67
C PHE A 56 5.16 9.88 3.66
N VAL A 57 4.67 10.42 4.78
CA VAL A 57 5.50 11.07 5.80
C VAL A 57 6.51 10.07 6.37
N THR A 58 6.06 8.86 6.67
CA THR A 58 6.93 7.86 7.27
C THR A 58 8.01 7.35 6.32
N ASN A 59 7.63 7.03 5.09
CA ASN A 59 8.57 6.57 4.07
C ASN A 59 9.59 7.66 3.73
N LYS A 60 9.16 8.92 3.60
CA LYS A 60 10.07 10.03 3.33
C LYS A 60 11.09 10.25 4.46
N LEU A 61 10.61 10.39 5.69
CA LEU A 61 11.45 10.79 6.83
C LEU A 61 12.31 9.65 7.38
N TRP A 62 11.74 8.45 7.53
CA TRP A 62 12.41 7.35 8.21
C TRP A 62 12.96 6.27 7.26
N VAL A 63 12.33 6.01 6.12
CA VAL A 63 12.77 4.93 5.22
C VAL A 63 13.83 5.41 4.25
N PHE A 64 13.53 6.46 3.47
CA PHE A 64 14.41 6.92 2.41
C PHE A 64 15.31 8.09 2.83
N ASN A 65 14.98 8.77 3.95
CA ASN A 65 15.74 9.87 4.54
C ASN A 65 16.22 10.89 3.48
N THR A 66 15.33 11.24 2.55
CA THR A 66 15.56 12.18 1.45
C THR A 66 15.60 13.62 1.96
N LYS A 67 16.59 13.96 2.79
CA LYS A 67 16.82 15.34 3.23
C LYS A 67 17.34 16.24 2.09
N GLU A 68 17.95 15.66 1.06
CA GLU A 68 18.58 16.38 -0.07
C GLU A 68 17.94 16.04 -1.43
N SER A 69 16.64 15.74 -1.46
CA SER A 69 15.96 15.54 -2.74
C SER A 69 15.88 16.84 -3.53
N SER A 70 16.18 16.80 -4.83
CA SER A 70 16.04 17.96 -5.72
C SER A 70 14.58 18.26 -6.08
N LYS A 71 13.62 17.40 -5.67
CA LYS A 71 12.19 17.57 -5.94
C LYS A 71 11.52 18.28 -4.76
N SER A 72 10.55 19.15 -5.07
CA SER A 72 9.67 19.71 -4.04
C SER A 72 8.92 18.59 -3.33
N ILE A 73 8.71 18.75 -2.02
CA ILE A 73 7.92 17.84 -1.18
C ILE A 73 6.54 17.57 -1.80
N TRP A 74 5.93 18.59 -2.41
CA TRP A 74 4.64 18.46 -3.06
C TRP A 74 4.68 17.54 -4.29
N SER A 75 5.76 17.61 -5.08
CA SER A 75 5.94 16.73 -6.26
C SER A 75 6.10 15.27 -5.84
N GLU A 76 6.85 15.01 -4.77
CA GLU A 76 6.98 13.67 -4.20
C GLU A 76 5.66 13.16 -3.65
N PHE A 77 4.89 14.01 -2.96
CA PHE A 77 3.57 13.65 -2.45
C PHE A 77 2.63 13.27 -3.59
N VAL A 78 2.54 14.10 -4.64
CA VAL A 78 1.69 13.81 -5.80
C VAL A 78 2.10 12.52 -6.51
N GLN A 79 3.41 12.25 -6.67
CA GLN A 79 3.90 10.99 -7.25
C GLN A 79 3.60 9.78 -6.37
N PHE A 80 3.69 9.93 -5.05
CA PHE A 80 3.33 8.87 -4.12
C PHE A 80 1.83 8.58 -4.16
N VAL A 81 0.98 9.61 -4.09
CA VAL A 81 -0.48 9.46 -4.15
C VAL A 81 -0.91 8.88 -5.51
N SER A 82 -0.37 9.38 -6.62
CA SER A 82 -0.73 8.89 -7.96
C SER A 82 -0.34 7.43 -8.15
N SER A 83 0.86 7.03 -7.73
CA SER A 83 1.27 5.62 -7.77
C SER A 83 0.36 4.74 -6.93
N ARG A 84 -0.09 5.23 -5.76
CA ARG A 84 -1.04 4.50 -4.92
C ARG A 84 -2.41 4.33 -5.59
N LEU A 85 -2.94 5.39 -6.19
CA LEU A 85 -4.21 5.36 -6.90
C LEU A 85 -4.16 4.42 -8.11
N VAL A 86 -3.06 4.42 -8.86
CA VAL A 86 -2.84 3.48 -9.98
C VAL A 86 -2.83 2.04 -9.47
N LEU A 87 -2.11 1.74 -8.38
CA LEU A 87 -2.09 0.40 -7.80
C LEU A 87 -3.46 -0.03 -7.26
N MET A 88 -4.21 0.88 -6.64
CA MET A 88 -5.59 0.61 -6.22
C MET A 88 -6.49 0.29 -7.42
N GLY A 89 -6.38 1.06 -8.51
CA GLY A 89 -7.10 0.81 -9.76
C GLY A 89 -6.76 -0.54 -10.38
N LEU A 90 -5.46 -0.87 -10.48
CA LEU A 90 -4.99 -2.18 -10.98
C LEU A 90 -5.49 -3.33 -10.12
N SER A 91 -5.48 -3.18 -8.79
CA SER A 91 -6.04 -4.16 -7.87
C SER A 91 -7.55 -4.36 -8.08
N ALA A 92 -8.31 -3.27 -8.23
CA ALA A 92 -9.75 -3.35 -8.47
C ALA A 92 -10.06 -4.00 -9.83
N LEU A 93 -9.31 -3.64 -10.88
CA LEU A 93 -9.43 -4.26 -12.21
C LEU A 93 -9.09 -5.75 -12.19
N ALA A 94 -8.04 -6.15 -11.48
CA ALA A 94 -7.67 -7.54 -11.33
C ALA A 94 -8.75 -8.33 -10.58
N ASN A 95 -9.30 -7.79 -9.48
CA ASN A 95 -10.41 -8.42 -8.77
C ASN A 95 -11.63 -8.57 -9.69
N TRP A 96 -12.06 -7.50 -10.37
CA TRP A 96 -13.19 -7.56 -11.29
C TRP A 96 -12.96 -8.60 -12.42
N TYR A 97 -11.76 -8.64 -12.99
CA TYR A 97 -11.47 -9.56 -14.11
C TYR A 97 -11.37 -11.03 -13.68
N PHE A 98 -10.65 -11.33 -12.59
CA PHE A 98 -10.37 -12.70 -12.15
C PHE A 98 -11.40 -13.26 -11.19
N VAL A 99 -12.13 -12.43 -10.43
CA VAL A 99 -13.14 -12.87 -9.44
C VAL A 99 -14.55 -12.78 -10.01
N ASP A 100 -14.92 -11.62 -10.57
CA ASP A 100 -16.30 -11.37 -11.00
C ASP A 100 -16.55 -11.91 -12.41
N LYS A 101 -15.67 -11.56 -13.36
CA LYS A 101 -15.86 -11.90 -14.78
C LYS A 101 -15.41 -13.32 -15.12
N ASN A 102 -14.26 -13.76 -14.63
CA ASN A 102 -13.65 -15.05 -15.00
C ASN A 102 -13.15 -15.85 -13.78
N PRO A 103 -14.01 -16.20 -12.80
CA PRO A 103 -13.60 -16.99 -11.63
C PRO A 103 -12.98 -18.34 -12.03
N GLN A 104 -13.43 -18.88 -13.17
CA GLN A 104 -12.98 -20.15 -13.75
C GLN A 104 -11.47 -20.21 -14.00
N ILE A 105 -10.82 -19.07 -14.27
CA ILE A 105 -9.37 -19.04 -14.58
C ILE A 105 -8.57 -19.54 -13.38
N ILE A 106 -8.93 -19.10 -12.17
CA ILE A 106 -8.20 -19.50 -10.96
C ILE A 106 -8.74 -20.83 -10.43
N THR A 107 -10.07 -21.02 -10.41
CA THR A 107 -10.66 -22.25 -9.87
C THR A 107 -10.29 -23.48 -10.69
N ASN A 108 -10.23 -23.40 -12.03
CA ASN A 108 -9.87 -24.54 -12.86
C ASN A 108 -8.36 -24.79 -12.91
N SER A 109 -7.55 -23.73 -12.83
CA SER A 109 -6.08 -23.87 -12.83
C SER A 109 -5.55 -24.50 -11.55
N PHE A 110 -6.22 -24.25 -10.41
CA PHE A 110 -5.79 -24.72 -9.09
C PHE A 110 -6.72 -25.77 -8.46
N GLY A 111 -7.86 -26.06 -9.07
CA GLY A 111 -8.85 -27.02 -8.54
C GLY A 111 -9.45 -26.58 -7.19
N VAL A 112 -9.49 -25.28 -6.91
CA VAL A 112 -9.93 -24.72 -5.62
C VAL A 112 -11.32 -24.09 -5.70
N SER A 113 -11.99 -23.97 -4.55
CA SER A 113 -13.26 -23.25 -4.44
C SER A 113 -13.12 -21.76 -4.82
N LYS A 114 -14.24 -21.12 -5.16
CA LYS A 114 -14.27 -19.68 -5.48
C LYS A 114 -13.74 -18.84 -4.32
N ASP A 115 -14.11 -19.16 -3.07
CA ASP A 115 -13.67 -18.41 -1.89
C ASP A 115 -12.16 -18.53 -1.67
N THR A 116 -11.61 -19.73 -1.86
CA THR A 116 -10.16 -19.96 -1.78
C THR A 116 -9.42 -19.24 -2.91
N ALA A 117 -9.96 -19.24 -4.14
CA ALA A 117 -9.39 -18.50 -5.26
C ALA A 117 -9.32 -16.99 -4.99
N VAL A 118 -10.39 -16.41 -4.43
CA VAL A 118 -10.43 -14.99 -4.02
C VAL A 118 -9.39 -14.69 -2.96
N ALA A 119 -9.27 -15.55 -1.93
CA ALA A 119 -8.27 -15.37 -0.88
C ALA A 119 -6.83 -15.40 -1.44
N ILE A 120 -6.52 -16.37 -2.31
CA ILE A 120 -5.20 -16.49 -2.95
C ILE A 120 -4.91 -15.24 -3.78
N LEU A 121 -5.84 -14.83 -4.64
CA LEU A 121 -5.67 -13.63 -5.47
C LEU A 121 -5.46 -12.38 -4.61
N THR A 122 -6.23 -12.23 -3.54
CA THR A 122 -6.11 -11.09 -2.62
C THR A 122 -4.72 -11.02 -2.00
N ILE A 123 -4.19 -12.15 -1.51
CA ILE A 123 -2.84 -12.21 -0.92
C ILE A 123 -1.77 -11.87 -1.97
N VAL A 124 -1.88 -12.42 -3.18
CA VAL A 124 -0.94 -12.16 -4.29
C VAL A 124 -0.96 -10.69 -4.68
N ILE A 125 -2.15 -10.10 -4.88
CA ILE A 125 -2.30 -8.68 -5.20
C ILE A 125 -1.75 -7.81 -4.07
N GLN A 126 -2.02 -8.15 -2.80
CA GLN A 126 -1.53 -7.39 -1.66
C GLN A 126 0.00 -7.41 -1.56
N PHE A 127 0.61 -8.58 -1.79
CA PHE A 127 2.07 -8.72 -1.84
C PHE A 127 2.68 -7.93 -2.99
N LEU A 128 2.18 -8.10 -4.21
CA LEU A 128 2.62 -7.35 -5.38
C LEU A 128 2.47 -5.84 -5.19
N THR A 129 1.37 -5.41 -4.58
CA THR A 129 1.13 -4.01 -4.26
C THR A 129 2.20 -3.45 -3.34
N ILE A 130 2.61 -4.17 -2.29
CA ILE A 130 3.67 -3.72 -1.38
C ILE A 130 5.01 -3.64 -2.12
N VAL A 131 5.36 -4.66 -2.92
CA VAL A 131 6.62 -4.71 -3.67
C VAL A 131 6.69 -3.60 -4.72
N ILE A 132 5.64 -3.44 -5.54
CA ILE A 132 5.60 -2.40 -6.57
C ILE A 132 5.60 -1.01 -5.92
N ASN A 133 4.84 -0.80 -4.84
CA ASN A 133 4.83 0.48 -4.14
C ASN A 133 6.22 0.81 -3.59
N TYR A 134 6.97 -0.19 -3.08
CA TYR A 134 8.35 -0.01 -2.65
C TYR A 134 9.27 0.37 -3.83
N LEU A 135 9.22 -0.36 -4.94
CA LEU A 135 10.04 -0.08 -6.12
C LEU A 135 9.74 1.31 -6.70
N VAL A 136 8.46 1.68 -6.81
CA VAL A 136 8.05 3.02 -7.26
C VAL A 136 8.51 4.09 -6.27
N SER A 137 8.34 3.85 -4.97
CA SER A 137 8.80 4.78 -3.92
C SER A 137 10.30 5.00 -4.01
N LYS A 138 11.09 3.95 -4.21
CA LYS A 138 12.54 3.99 -4.26
C LYS A 138 13.09 4.63 -5.53
N PHE A 139 12.61 4.19 -6.70
CA PHE A 139 13.22 4.56 -7.98
C PHE A 139 12.62 5.84 -8.59
N PHE A 140 11.33 6.12 -8.33
CA PHE A 140 10.62 7.23 -8.93
C PHE A 140 10.32 8.35 -7.94
N VAL A 141 9.73 8.04 -6.78
CA VAL A 141 9.26 9.06 -5.82
C VAL A 141 10.44 9.68 -5.06
N PHE A 142 11.14 8.90 -4.25
CA PHE A 142 12.20 9.34 -3.35
C PHE A 142 13.59 9.18 -3.97
N ARG A 143 13.74 9.71 -5.19
CA ARG A 143 15.00 9.61 -5.94
C ARG A 143 16.05 10.53 -5.32
N ASN A 144 16.93 9.98 -4.48
CA ASN A 144 18.14 10.69 -4.05
C ASN A 144 19.08 10.84 -5.25
N LYS A 145 19.54 12.07 -5.54
CA LYS A 145 20.79 12.22 -6.28
C LYS A 145 21.90 11.83 -5.31
N LYS A 146 22.54 10.70 -5.54
CA LYS A 146 23.91 10.53 -5.05
C LYS A 146 24.82 11.48 -5.82
#